data_AF-W8NT17-F1
#
_entry.id   AF-W8NT17-F1
#
_cell.length_a   1.000
_cell.length_b   1.000
_cell.length_c   1.000
_cell.angle_alpha   90.00
_cell.angle_beta   90.00
_cell.angle_gamma   90.00
#
_symmetry.space_group_name_H-M   'P 1'
#
loop_
_entity.id
_entity.type
_entity.pdbx_description
1 polymer ?
#
loop_
_entity_poly.entity_id
_entity_poly.type
_entity_poly.pdbx_seq_one_letter_code
_entity_poly.pdbx_strand_id
1 'polypeptide(L)'
;MELLEFAVEKALELGASYAEARYEEKSGTHLAMKNGSPEGMDIEADRGIGIRVLANGGMGFASTNVLTRESVAEAVKRAVKLAKAASQVRNEPIEFSEEDFHRVSYKVKMKKDFRDISPEEKLEILRKIEEEVKATGVNVPMRYLMYSDQLWKKVFVNSEGAYVKSKNPARFRCLQPRRLRERPDGAGALRPEGILGRF
;
A
#
# COMPACT_ATOMS: atom_id res chain seq x y z
N MET A 1 5.04 -15.24 -10.07
CA MET A 1 6.46 -15.39 -9.69
C MET A 1 7.29 -15.37 -10.95
N GLU A 2 6.94 -16.19 -11.94
CA GLU A 2 7.52 -16.20 -13.28
C GLU A 2 7.78 -14.80 -13.90
N LEU A 3 6.84 -13.84 -13.81
CA LEU A 3 7.06 -12.48 -14.33
C LEU A 3 8.13 -11.68 -13.59
N LEU A 4 8.32 -11.90 -12.29
CA LEU A 4 9.34 -11.20 -11.49
C LEU A 4 10.73 -11.76 -11.79
N GLU A 5 10.83 -13.09 -11.85
CA GLU A 5 12.05 -13.81 -12.23
C GLU A 5 12.46 -13.42 -13.66
N PHE A 6 11.51 -13.45 -14.60
CA PHE A 6 11.71 -12.96 -15.96
C PHE A 6 12.21 -11.51 -16.01
N ALA A 7 11.67 -10.62 -15.18
CA ALA A 7 12.11 -9.22 -15.15
C ALA A 7 13.58 -9.08 -14.70
N VAL A 8 13.97 -9.84 -13.68
CA VAL A 8 15.33 -9.86 -13.13
C VAL A 8 16.30 -10.45 -14.17
N GLU A 9 15.99 -11.64 -14.70
CA GLU A 9 16.80 -12.29 -15.75
C GLU A 9 16.98 -11.37 -16.96
N LYS A 10 15.90 -10.76 -17.44
CA LYS A 10 15.97 -9.86 -18.59
C LYS A 10 16.80 -8.62 -18.33
N ALA A 11 16.78 -8.08 -17.11
CA ALA A 11 17.60 -6.94 -16.74
C ALA A 11 19.09 -7.29 -16.76
N LEU A 12 19.45 -8.47 -16.23
CA LEU A 12 20.82 -9.00 -16.27
C LEU A 12 21.30 -9.21 -17.71
N GLU A 13 20.48 -9.80 -18.58
CA GLU A 13 20.78 -9.94 -20.02
C GLU A 13 21.09 -8.60 -20.71
N LEU A 14 20.45 -7.51 -20.27
CA LEU A 14 20.64 -6.17 -20.84
C LEU A 14 21.83 -5.40 -20.23
N GLY A 15 22.61 -6.07 -19.37
CA GLY A 15 23.83 -5.56 -18.76
C GLY A 15 23.61 -4.80 -17.45
N ALA A 16 22.56 -5.11 -16.70
CA ALA A 16 22.46 -4.68 -15.30
C ALA A 16 23.42 -5.52 -14.44
N SER A 17 24.16 -4.88 -13.54
CA SER A 17 24.97 -5.57 -12.51
C SER A 17 24.12 -6.03 -11.33
N TYR A 18 22.98 -5.37 -11.09
CA TYR A 18 21.99 -5.77 -10.11
C TYR A 18 20.59 -5.48 -10.63
N ALA A 19 19.63 -6.34 -10.32
CA ALA A 19 18.23 -6.14 -10.64
C ALA A 19 17.32 -6.66 -9.54
N GLU A 20 16.21 -5.97 -9.32
CA GLU A 20 15.16 -6.41 -8.43
C GLU A 20 13.78 -6.08 -9.00
N ALA A 21 12.83 -6.93 -8.68
CA ALA A 21 11.43 -6.79 -9.07
C ALA A 21 10.53 -6.94 -7.84
N ARG A 22 9.58 -6.02 -7.69
CA ARG A 22 8.57 -5.99 -6.62
C ARG A 22 7.19 -6.07 -7.23
N TYR A 23 6.47 -7.15 -6.95
CA TYR A 23 5.03 -7.21 -7.14
C TYR A 23 4.32 -6.66 -5.92
N GLU A 24 3.33 -5.82 -6.16
CA GLU A 24 2.40 -5.36 -5.14
C GLU A 24 0.98 -5.52 -5.65
N GLU A 25 0.11 -6.05 -4.80
CA GLU A 25 -1.33 -6.11 -5.00
C GLU A 25 -2.01 -5.63 -3.74
N LYS A 26 -2.91 -4.68 -3.92
CA LYS A 26 -3.70 -4.06 -2.89
C LYS A 26 -5.17 -4.22 -3.26
N SER A 27 -5.96 -4.75 -2.34
CA SER A 27 -7.41 -4.77 -2.52
C SER A 27 -8.12 -4.40 -1.23
N GLY A 28 -9.29 -3.79 -1.32
CA GLY A 28 -9.96 -3.30 -0.13
C GLY A 28 -11.33 -2.72 -0.39
N THR A 29 -12.05 -2.44 0.69
CA THR A 29 -13.31 -1.70 0.65
C THR A 29 -13.15 -0.41 1.47
N HIS A 30 -13.65 0.68 0.93
CA HIS A 30 -13.81 1.95 1.61
C HIS A 30 -15.29 2.31 1.70
N LEU A 31 -15.74 2.74 2.88
CA LEU A 31 -17.11 3.20 3.12
C LEU A 31 -17.07 4.50 3.89
N ALA A 32 -17.91 5.45 3.48
CA ALA A 32 -18.07 6.72 4.16
C ALA A 32 -19.52 6.97 4.56
N MET A 33 -19.71 7.57 5.73
CA MET A 33 -21.00 8.02 6.24
C MET A 33 -20.88 9.42 6.79
N LYS A 34 -21.84 10.29 6.44
CA LYS A 34 -21.92 11.67 6.87
C LYS A 34 -23.24 11.91 7.59
N ASN A 35 -23.18 12.33 8.85
CA ASN A 35 -24.36 12.63 9.67
C ASN A 35 -25.42 11.51 9.68
N GLY A 36 -24.98 10.25 9.64
CA GLY A 36 -25.84 9.06 9.59
C GLY A 36 -26.29 8.63 8.19
N SER A 37 -25.99 9.41 7.15
CA SER A 37 -26.28 9.06 5.75
C SER A 37 -25.05 8.44 5.09
N PRO A 38 -25.16 7.26 4.47
CA PRO A 38 -24.07 6.70 3.65
C PRO A 38 -23.78 7.63 2.46
N GLU A 39 -22.52 7.99 2.26
CA GLU A 39 -22.10 8.86 1.14
C GLU A 39 -21.62 8.05 -0.06
N GLY A 40 -21.02 6.88 0.17
CA GLY A 40 -20.49 6.03 -0.90
C GLY A 40 -19.74 4.80 -0.41
N MET A 41 -19.53 3.87 -1.35
CA MET A 41 -18.70 2.69 -1.21
C MET A 41 -17.74 2.59 -2.38
N ASP A 42 -16.46 2.47 -2.08
CA ASP A 42 -15.41 2.23 -3.07
C ASP A 42 -14.80 0.84 -2.86
N ILE A 43 -14.56 0.14 -3.97
CA ILE A 43 -13.81 -1.11 -3.97
C ILE A 43 -12.48 -0.82 -4.67
N GLU A 44 -11.39 -1.00 -3.94
CA GLU A 44 -10.03 -0.79 -4.43
C GLU A 44 -9.45 -2.14 -4.87
N ALA A 45 -8.82 -2.16 -6.05
CA ALA A 45 -8.11 -3.32 -6.59
C ALA A 45 -6.96 -2.86 -7.48
N ASP A 46 -5.79 -2.69 -6.88
CA ASP A 46 -4.58 -2.28 -7.57
C ASP A 46 -3.56 -3.40 -7.60
N ARG A 47 -2.82 -3.51 -8.70
CA ARG A 47 -1.68 -4.40 -8.80
C ARG A 47 -0.65 -3.90 -9.78
N GLY A 48 0.61 -4.21 -9.53
CA GLY A 48 1.70 -3.83 -10.43
C GLY A 48 3.03 -4.45 -10.06
N ILE A 49 3.99 -4.25 -10.95
CA ILE A 49 5.38 -4.65 -10.78
C ILE A 49 6.25 -3.39 -10.89
N GLY A 50 7.07 -3.14 -9.88
CA GLY A 50 8.16 -2.17 -9.91
C GLY A 50 9.49 -2.90 -10.13
N ILE A 51 10.34 -2.36 -10.99
CA ILE A 51 11.64 -2.93 -11.35
C ILE A 51 12.69 -1.86 -11.08
N ARG A 52 13.70 -2.18 -10.27
CA ARG A 52 14.87 -1.33 -10.02
C ARG A 52 16.11 -2.07 -10.49
N VAL A 53 16.98 -1.35 -11.19
CA VAL A 53 18.22 -1.92 -11.74
C VAL A 53 19.39 -1.01 -11.47
N LEU A 54 20.56 -1.61 -11.39
CA LEU A 54 21.85 -0.95 -11.38
C LEU A 54 22.60 -1.35 -12.66
N ALA A 55 23.09 -0.40 -13.42
CA ALA A 55 23.88 -0.65 -14.63
C ALA A 55 24.98 0.41 -14.73
N ASN A 56 26.23 -0.03 -14.90
CA ASN A 56 27.42 0.83 -15.00
C ASN A 56 27.54 1.85 -13.84
N GLY A 57 27.13 1.49 -12.62
CA GLY A 57 27.13 2.39 -11.46
C GLY A 57 25.99 3.43 -11.44
N GLY A 58 25.07 3.40 -12.41
CA GLY A 58 23.85 4.21 -12.40
C GLY A 58 22.62 3.40 -12.02
N MET A 59 21.63 4.03 -11.39
CA MET A 59 20.39 3.38 -10.96
C MET A 59 19.20 3.83 -11.81
N GLY A 60 18.33 2.89 -12.15
CA GLY A 60 17.12 3.13 -12.92
C GLY A 60 15.93 2.40 -12.33
N PHE A 61 14.75 2.97 -12.51
CA PHE A 61 13.50 2.41 -12.03
C PHE A 61 12.42 2.55 -13.10
N ALA A 62 11.58 1.53 -13.22
CA ALA A 62 10.35 1.58 -14.00
C ALA A 62 9.29 0.69 -13.37
N SER A 63 8.02 0.96 -13.67
CA SER A 63 6.91 0.12 -13.22
C SER A 63 5.90 -0.13 -14.34
N THR A 64 5.05 -1.14 -14.12
CA THR A 64 3.88 -1.44 -14.95
C THR A 64 2.77 -2.06 -14.11
N ASN A 65 1.51 -1.72 -14.41
CA ASN A 65 0.32 -2.39 -13.89
C ASN A 65 -0.27 -3.42 -14.88
N VAL A 66 0.31 -3.52 -16.08
CA VAL A 66 -0.05 -4.52 -17.10
C VAL A 66 0.83 -5.75 -16.91
N LEU A 67 0.26 -6.82 -16.38
CA LEU A 67 0.99 -8.03 -15.96
C LEU A 67 1.17 -9.03 -17.10
N THR A 68 1.80 -8.60 -18.20
CA THR A 68 2.21 -9.47 -19.31
C THR A 68 3.72 -9.45 -19.47
N ARG A 69 4.29 -10.51 -20.08
CA ARG A 69 5.74 -10.59 -20.33
C ARG A 69 6.23 -9.42 -21.17
N GLU A 70 5.46 -8.97 -22.15
CA GLU A 70 5.80 -7.87 -23.05
C GLU A 70 5.88 -6.54 -22.29
N SER A 71 4.87 -6.22 -21.48
CA SER A 71 4.85 -4.98 -20.71
C SER A 71 5.98 -4.94 -19.67
N VAL A 72 6.26 -6.08 -19.03
CA VAL A 72 7.38 -6.23 -18.10
C VAL A 72 8.71 -6.05 -18.83
N ALA A 73 8.90 -6.65 -20.00
CA ALA A 73 10.11 -6.48 -20.80
C ALA A 73 10.34 -5.01 -21.19
N GLU A 74 9.29 -4.29 -21.58
CA GLU A 74 9.38 -2.86 -21.88
C GLU A 74 9.73 -2.03 -20.63
N ALA A 75 9.16 -2.37 -19.46
CA ALA A 75 9.53 -1.73 -18.20
C ALA A 75 11.01 -1.97 -17.85
N VAL A 76 11.51 -3.20 -18.01
CA VAL A 76 12.93 -3.54 -17.82
C VAL A 76 13.81 -2.70 -18.75
N LYS A 77 13.50 -2.65 -20.05
CA LYS A 77 14.27 -1.85 -21.03
C LYS A 77 14.35 -0.38 -20.62
N ARG A 78 13.23 0.20 -20.16
CA ARG A 78 13.19 1.59 -19.65
C ARG A 78 14.07 1.76 -18.42
N ALA A 79 13.97 0.86 -17.44
CA ALA A 79 14.78 0.91 -16.22
C ALA A 79 16.27 0.84 -16.54
N VAL A 80 16.72 -0.08 -17.40
CA VAL A 80 18.12 -0.22 -17.79
C VAL A 80 18.62 0.99 -18.58
N LYS A 81 17.80 1.52 -19.49
CA LYS A 81 18.14 2.74 -20.24
C LYS A 81 18.34 3.93 -19.29
N LEU A 82 17.45 4.10 -18.30
CA LEU A 82 17.58 5.15 -17.28
C LEU A 82 18.83 4.97 -16.42
N ALA A 83 19.14 3.74 -16.00
CA ALA A 83 20.35 3.44 -15.24
C ALA A 83 21.62 3.82 -16.00
N LYS A 84 21.73 3.40 -17.27
CA LYS A 84 22.87 3.73 -18.13
C LYS A 84 22.99 5.22 -18.44
N ALA A 85 21.87 5.95 -18.53
CA ALA A 85 21.89 7.40 -18.70
C ALA A 85 22.34 8.10 -17.40
N ALA A 86 21.82 7.65 -16.26
CA ALA A 86 22.20 8.17 -14.95
C ALA A 86 23.69 7.95 -14.64
N SER A 87 24.28 6.86 -15.13
CA SER A 87 25.72 6.60 -14.93
C SER A 87 26.62 7.61 -15.63
N GLN A 88 26.17 8.27 -16.71
CA GLN A 88 26.99 9.24 -17.47
C GLN A 88 27.15 10.58 -16.77
N VAL A 89 26.21 10.93 -15.90
CA VAL A 89 26.17 12.24 -15.21
C VAL A 89 26.63 12.15 -13.76
N ARG A 90 26.94 10.95 -13.27
CA ARG A 90 27.33 10.72 -11.88
C ARG A 90 28.84 10.65 -11.75
N ASN A 91 29.39 11.31 -10.74
CA ASN A 91 30.84 11.32 -10.48
C ASN A 91 31.33 10.02 -9.83
N GLU A 92 30.51 9.41 -8.98
CA GLU A 92 30.82 8.16 -8.27
C GLU A 92 29.81 7.07 -8.66
N PRO A 93 30.24 5.81 -8.84
CA PRO A 93 29.32 4.70 -9.09
C PRO A 93 28.48 4.39 -7.85
N ILE A 94 27.25 3.93 -8.05
CA ILE A 94 26.46 3.29 -6.99
C ILE A 94 26.91 1.85 -6.91
N GLU A 95 27.31 1.43 -5.72
CA GLU A 95 27.61 0.05 -5.37
C GLU A 95 26.77 -0.33 -4.15
N PHE A 96 26.25 -1.56 -4.14
CA PHE A 96 25.59 -2.11 -2.96
C PHE A 96 26.63 -2.85 -2.13
N SER A 97 26.47 -2.80 -0.80
CA SER A 97 27.25 -3.62 0.11
C SER A 97 26.91 -5.09 -0.07
N GLU A 98 27.89 -5.96 0.14
CA GLU A 98 27.64 -7.40 0.25
C GLU A 98 26.81 -7.66 1.51
N GLU A 99 25.65 -8.27 1.35
CA GLU A 99 24.77 -8.69 2.45
C GLU A 99 24.30 -10.12 2.26
N ASP A 100 24.00 -10.81 3.37
CA ASP A 100 23.38 -12.13 3.32
C ASP A 100 21.93 -12.04 2.84
N PHE A 101 21.58 -12.80 1.80
CA PHE A 101 20.23 -12.80 1.26
C PHE A 101 19.33 -13.77 2.01
N HIS A 102 18.12 -13.31 2.32
CA HIS A 102 17.14 -14.13 3.02
C HIS A 102 15.94 -14.47 2.14
N ARG A 103 15.48 -15.71 2.27
CA ARG A 103 14.19 -16.16 1.75
C ARG A 103 13.17 -16.13 2.88
N VAL A 104 12.31 -15.11 2.89
CA VAL A 104 11.35 -14.88 3.98
C VAL A 104 9.94 -14.95 3.45
N SER A 105 9.09 -15.74 4.11
CA SER A 105 7.65 -15.67 3.90
C SER A 105 6.93 -15.45 5.21
N TYR A 106 6.12 -14.40 5.27
CA TYR A 106 5.27 -14.15 6.43
C TYR A 106 3.85 -13.82 6.03
N LYS A 107 2.92 -14.25 6.88
CA LYS A 107 1.49 -14.02 6.73
C LYS A 107 0.94 -13.67 8.10
N VAL A 108 0.30 -12.52 8.20
CA VAL A 108 -0.45 -12.17 9.41
C VAL A 108 -1.75 -12.97 9.40
N LYS A 109 -2.05 -13.69 10.49
CA LYS A 109 -3.29 -14.44 10.64
C LYS A 109 -4.43 -13.47 10.91
N MET A 110 -5.52 -13.59 10.14
CA MET A 110 -6.75 -12.85 10.36
C MET A 110 -7.71 -13.72 11.18
N LYS A 111 -8.41 -13.12 12.14
CA LYS A 111 -9.48 -13.82 12.89
C LYS A 111 -10.74 -14.02 12.04
N LYS A 112 -11.14 -13.00 11.27
CA LYS A 112 -12.22 -13.06 10.28
C LYS A 112 -11.73 -12.36 9.02
N ASP A 113 -11.89 -12.99 7.86
CA ASP A 113 -11.53 -12.35 6.60
C ASP A 113 -12.54 -11.27 6.28
N PHE A 114 -12.11 -10.02 6.15
CA PHE A 114 -13.02 -8.90 5.86
C PHE A 114 -13.64 -8.97 4.47
N ARG A 115 -13.12 -9.84 3.59
CA ARG A 115 -13.70 -10.12 2.27
C ARG A 115 -14.96 -10.98 2.36
N ASP A 116 -15.13 -11.71 3.47
CA ASP A 116 -16.32 -12.53 3.75
C ASP A 116 -17.40 -11.74 4.51
N ILE A 117 -17.12 -10.48 4.88
CA ILE A 117 -18.06 -9.60 5.57
C ILE A 117 -18.83 -8.79 4.53
N SER A 118 -20.16 -8.77 4.61
CA SER A 118 -20.98 -8.03 3.65
C SER A 118 -20.81 -6.51 3.79
N PRO A 119 -21.03 -5.72 2.73
CA PRO A 119 -21.06 -4.26 2.83
C PRO A 119 -22.04 -3.75 3.90
N GLU A 120 -23.18 -4.41 4.08
CA GLU A 120 -24.20 -4.05 5.06
C GLU A 120 -23.70 -4.26 6.49
N GLU A 121 -23.04 -5.40 6.76
CA GLU A 121 -22.38 -5.63 8.06
C GLU A 121 -21.31 -4.57 8.34
N LYS A 122 -20.56 -4.14 7.32
CA LYS A 122 -19.55 -3.07 7.46
C LYS A 122 -20.19 -1.71 7.72
N LEU A 123 -21.31 -1.40 7.05
CA LEU A 123 -22.06 -0.16 7.25
C LEU A 123 -22.70 -0.10 8.65
N GLU A 124 -23.17 -1.24 9.15
CA GLU A 124 -23.73 -1.36 10.49
C GLU A 124 -22.72 -0.98 11.58
N ILE A 125 -21.44 -1.24 11.35
CA ILE A 125 -20.37 -0.77 12.23
C ILE A 125 -20.31 0.76 12.29
N LEU A 126 -20.59 1.46 11.19
CA LEU A 126 -20.63 2.93 11.18
C LEU A 126 -21.90 3.45 11.84
N ARG A 127 -23.05 2.80 11.60
CA ARG A 127 -24.32 3.14 12.25
C ARG A 127 -24.23 3.10 13.78
N LYS A 128 -23.60 2.06 14.33
CA LYS A 128 -23.39 1.96 15.78
C LYS A 128 -22.57 3.12 16.36
N ILE A 129 -21.55 3.62 15.65
CA ILE A 129 -20.79 4.81 16.10
C ILE A 129 -21.69 6.04 16.07
N GLU A 130 -22.48 6.19 15.01
CA GLU A 130 -23.37 7.33 14.85
C GLU A 130 -24.40 7.38 16.00
N GLU A 131 -24.94 6.23 16.40
CA GLU A 131 -25.83 6.09 17.55
C GLU A 131 -25.13 6.42 18.88
N GLU A 132 -23.93 5.88 19.11
CA GLU A 132 -23.13 6.17 20.30
C GLU A 132 -22.81 7.66 20.42
N VAL A 133 -22.41 8.31 19.32
CA VAL A 133 -22.12 9.74 19.30
C VAL A 133 -23.37 10.57 19.58
N LYS A 134 -24.53 10.20 19.00
CA LYS A 134 -25.81 10.88 19.29
C LYS A 134 -26.21 10.74 20.76
N ALA A 135 -25.97 9.58 21.37
CA ALA A 135 -26.29 9.32 22.77
C ALA A 135 -25.50 10.20 23.75
N THR A 136 -24.32 10.73 23.36
CA THR A 136 -23.54 11.63 24.21
C THR A 136 -24.19 13.00 24.44
N GLY A 137 -25.19 13.38 23.63
CA GLY A 137 -25.82 14.70 23.69
C GLY A 137 -24.93 15.86 23.21
N VAL A 138 -23.69 15.59 22.78
CA VAL A 138 -22.79 16.61 22.25
C VAL A 138 -23.25 17.03 20.86
N ASN A 139 -23.47 18.34 20.67
CA ASN A 139 -23.82 18.88 19.36
C ASN A 139 -22.59 18.87 18.43
N VAL A 140 -22.49 17.82 17.61
CA VAL A 140 -21.46 17.71 16.55
C VAL A 140 -22.12 18.04 15.21
N PRO A 141 -21.89 19.24 14.65
CA PRO A 141 -22.57 19.69 13.42
C PRO A 141 -22.16 18.91 12.17
N MET A 142 -21.00 18.26 12.18
CA MET A 142 -20.53 17.40 11.10
C MET A 142 -19.84 16.16 11.67
N ARG A 143 -20.43 15.00 11.42
CA ARG A 143 -19.88 13.68 11.73
C ARG A 143 -19.52 13.01 10.41
N TYR A 144 -18.24 12.77 10.20
CA TYR A 144 -17.75 12.02 9.05
C TYR A 144 -17.05 10.75 9.54
N LEU A 145 -17.66 9.62 9.21
CA LEU A 145 -17.23 8.29 9.63
C LEU A 145 -16.69 7.55 8.41
N MET A 146 -15.51 6.95 8.57
CA MET A 146 -14.85 6.18 7.54
C MET A 146 -14.54 4.78 8.04
N TYR A 147 -14.85 3.81 7.20
CA TYR A 147 -14.44 2.43 7.34
C TYR A 147 -13.53 2.04 6.18
N SER A 148 -12.40 1.40 6.47
CA SER A 148 -11.53 0.85 5.44
C SER A 148 -10.98 -0.52 5.85
N ASP A 149 -11.05 -1.48 4.94
CA ASP A 149 -10.25 -2.69 5.00
C ASP A 149 -9.38 -2.82 3.76
N GLN A 150 -8.18 -3.37 3.94
CA GLN A 150 -7.16 -3.48 2.90
C GLN A 150 -6.37 -4.78 3.07
N LEU A 151 -6.09 -5.44 1.96
CA LEU A 151 -5.22 -6.60 1.88
C LEU A 151 -4.05 -6.25 0.98
N TRP A 152 -2.84 -6.34 1.53
CA TRP A 152 -1.61 -6.15 0.80
C TRP A 152 -0.95 -7.51 0.57
N LYS A 153 -0.63 -7.81 -0.68
CA LYS A 153 0.25 -8.92 -1.05
C LYS A 153 1.48 -8.30 -1.70
N LYS A 154 2.66 -8.60 -1.17
CA LYS A 154 3.92 -8.13 -1.75
C LYS A 154 4.83 -9.32 -2.01
N VAL A 155 5.50 -9.29 -3.15
CA VAL A 155 6.55 -10.25 -3.49
C VAL A 155 7.74 -9.46 -3.99
N PHE A 156 8.91 -9.76 -3.46
CA PHE A 156 10.18 -9.16 -3.84
C PHE A 156 11.13 -10.27 -4.27
N VAL A 157 11.82 -10.04 -5.37
CA VAL A 157 12.88 -10.91 -5.91
C VAL A 157 14.03 -10.02 -6.37
N ASN A 158 15.28 -10.44 -6.15
CA ASN A 158 16.46 -9.78 -6.74
C ASN A 158 17.41 -10.78 -7.42
N SER A 159 18.41 -10.24 -8.11
CA SER A 159 19.43 -11.00 -8.85
C SER A 159 20.37 -11.80 -7.96
N GLU A 160 20.39 -11.54 -6.66
CA GLU A 160 21.28 -12.18 -5.69
C GLU A 160 20.58 -13.33 -4.93
N GLY A 161 19.33 -13.66 -5.32
CA GLY A 161 18.58 -14.79 -4.78
C GLY A 161 17.69 -14.46 -3.58
N ALA A 162 17.58 -13.19 -3.19
CA ALA A 162 16.63 -12.77 -2.18
C ALA A 162 15.20 -12.99 -2.68
N TYR A 163 14.37 -13.54 -1.80
CA TYR A 163 12.97 -13.79 -2.10
C TYR A 163 12.13 -13.49 -0.86
N VAL A 164 11.31 -12.44 -0.92
CA VAL A 164 10.45 -12.05 0.21
C VAL A 164 9.00 -12.04 -0.24
N LYS A 165 8.16 -12.82 0.44
CA LYS A 165 6.72 -12.84 0.20
C LYS A 165 5.97 -12.46 1.47
N SER A 166 5.18 -11.41 1.39
CA SER A 166 4.33 -10.96 2.49
C SER A 166 2.86 -10.88 2.11
N LYS A 167 2.01 -11.22 3.09
CA LYS A 167 0.58 -10.96 3.04
C LYS A 167 0.16 -10.25 4.33
N ASN A 168 -0.18 -8.97 4.20
CA ASN A 168 -0.53 -8.10 5.32
C ASN A 168 -1.97 -7.55 5.17
N PRO A 169 -2.91 -7.98 6.02
CA PRO A 169 -4.21 -7.35 6.16
C PRO A 169 -4.11 -6.11 7.05
N ALA A 170 -4.77 -5.03 6.66
CA ALA A 170 -4.92 -3.82 7.45
C ALA A 170 -6.40 -3.42 7.50
N ARG A 171 -6.86 -2.98 8.67
CA ARG A 171 -8.22 -2.45 8.85
C ARG A 171 -8.09 -1.12 9.60
N PHE A 172 -8.72 -0.08 9.06
CA PHE A 172 -8.70 1.26 9.63
C PHE A 172 -10.14 1.74 9.85
N ARG A 173 -10.36 2.34 11.01
CA ARG A 173 -11.60 3.04 11.37
C ARG A 173 -11.21 4.45 11.77
N CYS A 174 -11.82 5.45 11.16
CA CYS A 174 -11.54 6.85 11.46
C CYS A 174 -12.85 7.60 11.64
N LEU A 175 -12.98 8.30 12.78
CA LEU A 175 -13.97 9.34 12.99
C LEU A 175 -13.23 10.66 12.85
N GLN A 176 -13.63 11.49 11.89
CA GLN A 176 -13.09 12.84 11.76
C GLN A 176 -14.13 13.85 12.26
N PRO A 177 -14.02 14.33 13.52
CA PRO A 177 -14.76 15.50 13.94
C PRO A 177 -14.08 16.73 13.35
N ARG A 178 -14.80 17.54 12.57
CA ARG A 178 -14.31 18.89 12.24
C ARG A 178 -14.36 19.72 13.51
N ARG A 179 -13.21 20.17 14.03
CA ARG A 179 -13.18 21.19 15.09
C ARG A 179 -13.92 22.43 14.60
N LEU A 180 -14.86 22.91 15.41
CA LEU A 180 -15.35 24.28 15.30
C LEU A 180 -14.17 25.22 15.54
N ARG A 181 -14.13 26.33 14.79
CA ARG A 181 -13.29 27.48 15.14
C ARG A 181 -13.69 27.87 16.58
N GLU A 182 -12.77 27.72 17.52
CA GLU A 182 -13.05 27.94 18.95
C GLU A 182 -13.66 29.33 19.14
N ARG A 183 -14.85 29.40 19.76
CA ARG A 183 -15.27 30.63 20.46
C ARG A 183 -14.41 30.78 21.72
N PRO A 184 -14.16 32.00 22.22
CA PRO A 184 -13.11 32.30 23.20
C PRO A 184 -13.39 31.81 24.63
N ASP A 185 -14.19 30.76 24.80
CA ASP A 185 -14.73 30.38 26.10
C ASP A 185 -14.34 28.92 26.35
N GLY A 186 -13.18 28.75 27.02
CA GLY A 186 -12.48 27.49 27.18
C GLY A 186 -13.33 26.35 27.76
N ALA A 187 -13.55 25.31 26.94
CA ALA A 187 -13.93 23.98 27.39
C ALA A 187 -13.16 22.94 26.55
N GLY A 188 -12.57 21.97 27.25
CA GLY A 188 -11.47 21.12 26.80
C GLY A 188 -11.67 20.42 25.45
N ALA A 189 -10.59 20.42 24.66
CA ALA A 189 -10.48 19.64 23.44
C ALA A 189 -10.54 18.13 23.74
N LEU A 190 -11.57 17.45 23.24
CA LEU A 190 -11.56 15.99 23.11
C LEU A 190 -10.44 15.60 22.15
N ARG A 191 -9.41 14.92 22.69
CA ARG A 191 -8.39 14.26 21.86
C ARG A 191 -9.07 13.10 21.12
N PRO A 192 -8.86 12.93 19.81
CA PRO A 192 -9.24 11.71 19.13
C PRO A 192 -8.32 10.60 19.62
N GLU A 193 -8.75 9.84 20.63
CA GLU A 193 -8.17 8.52 20.87
C GLU A 193 -8.54 7.66 19.68
N GLY A 194 -7.57 7.42 18.81
CA GLY A 194 -7.70 6.44 17.74
C GLY A 194 -7.98 5.09 18.38
N ILE A 195 -9.24 4.63 18.30
CA ILE A 195 -9.62 3.27 18.65
C ILE A 195 -9.10 2.36 17.53
N LEU A 196 -7.78 2.11 17.57
CA LEU A 196 -7.12 1.06 16.82
C LEU A 196 -7.45 -0.26 17.55
N GLY A 197 -8.66 -0.76 17.34
CA GLY A 197 -9.04 -2.09 17.81
C GLY A 197 -8.16 -3.13 17.14
N ARG A 198 -7.19 -3.69 17.87
CA ARG A 198 -6.36 -4.83 17.43
C ARG A 198 -7.23 -6.07 17.21
N PHE A 199 -7.28 -6.58 15.99
CA PHE A 199 -7.76 -7.94 15.68
C PHE A 199 -6.99 -8.57 14.52
#